data_AF-A0A6G9SGF3-F1
#
_entry.id   AF-A0A6G9SGF3-F1
#
_cell.length_a   1.000
_cell.length_b   1.000
_cell.length_c   1.000
_cell.angle_alpha   90.00
_cell.angle_beta   90.00
_cell.angle_gamma   90.00
#
_symmetry.space_group_name_H-M   'P 1'
#
loop_
_entity.id
_entity.type
_entity.pdbx_description
1 polymer ?
#
loop_
_entity_poly.entity_id
_entity_poly.type
_entity_poly.pdbx_seq_one_letter_code
_entity_poly.pdbx_strand_id
1 'polypeptide(L)'
;MAERSLVASEAGVLRAKQALVRRSLNQRALSAELEFAYSTVNNFFNRRPIYRTKFEEICTFLGLDWRDLVPSYTDEGQETTQTPIDKVWQQLQTLGSPTQQMGLVLVKEETLGWGWESQSRYEKSVSLGNYIRVEINLDTPGYLLLLQKDTAGQVWCFCPSCFAPQPHINTGKTSLPQEGSPLTSFPIEGIPGKEVLLAVITEDMPNLNWLPQGKDDPLELTDIFLLQLLKLINNTRNCRVLYTEYEIK
;
A
#
# COMPACT_ATOMS: atom_id res chain seq x y z
N MET A 1 7.50 32.75 -21.14
CA MET A 1 7.48 32.26 -19.74
C MET A 1 6.51 31.10 -19.71
N ALA A 2 6.98 29.89 -19.38
CA ALA A 2 6.19 28.66 -19.55
C ALA A 2 5.06 28.59 -18.52
N GLU A 3 3.82 28.84 -18.94
CA GLU A 3 2.62 28.55 -18.15
C GLU A 3 2.58 27.04 -17.91
N ARG A 4 2.93 26.61 -16.69
CA ARG A 4 2.92 25.19 -16.31
C ARG A 4 1.51 24.64 -16.50
N SER A 5 1.37 23.53 -17.23
CA SER A 5 0.12 22.81 -17.32
C SER A 5 -0.19 22.12 -15.99
N LEU A 6 -1.47 22.07 -15.63
CA LEU A 6 -1.99 21.42 -14.43
C LEU A 6 -2.84 20.21 -14.83
N VAL A 7 -2.81 19.19 -13.97
CA VAL A 7 -3.62 17.98 -14.08
C VAL A 7 -4.46 17.87 -12.82
N ALA A 8 -5.75 17.59 -12.97
CA ALA A 8 -6.64 17.38 -11.84
C ALA A 8 -6.37 16.02 -11.19
N SER A 9 -6.34 15.97 -9.86
CA SER A 9 -6.33 14.73 -9.10
C SER A 9 -7.64 13.97 -9.30
N GLU A 10 -7.65 12.67 -9.03
CA GLU A 10 -8.86 11.85 -9.14
C GLU A 10 -9.97 12.34 -8.21
N ALA A 11 -9.62 12.61 -6.95
CA ALA A 11 -10.52 13.23 -5.98
C ALA A 11 -11.01 14.60 -6.47
N GLY A 12 -10.14 15.38 -7.10
CA GLY A 12 -10.50 16.68 -7.65
C GLY A 12 -11.51 16.62 -8.79
N VAL A 13 -11.32 15.69 -9.74
CA VAL A 13 -12.29 15.45 -10.82
C VAL A 13 -13.65 15.02 -10.26
N LEU A 14 -13.68 14.19 -9.22
CA LEU A 14 -14.93 13.78 -8.57
C LEU A 14 -15.65 14.97 -7.93
N ARG A 15 -14.94 15.84 -7.19
CA ARG A 15 -15.53 17.07 -6.63
C ARG A 15 -16.05 18.01 -7.72
N ALA A 16 -15.30 18.18 -8.80
CA ALA A 16 -15.73 19.00 -9.93
C ALA A 16 -16.98 18.44 -10.62
N LYS A 17 -17.08 17.11 -10.77
CA LYS A 17 -18.29 16.44 -11.29
C LYS A 17 -19.48 16.64 -10.34
N GLN A 18 -19.28 16.54 -9.04
CA GLN A 18 -20.32 16.83 -8.05
C GLN A 18 -20.78 18.30 -8.10
N ALA A 19 -19.85 19.24 -8.28
CA ALA A 19 -20.17 20.66 -8.43
C ALA A 19 -20.99 20.95 -9.70
N LEU A 20 -20.69 20.26 -10.82
CA LEU A 20 -21.52 20.32 -12.03
C LEU A 20 -22.95 19.84 -11.78
N VAL A 21 -23.11 18.69 -11.12
CA VAL A 21 -24.42 18.12 -10.80
C VAL A 21 -25.22 19.04 -9.89
N ARG A 22 -24.58 19.61 -8.84
CA ARG A 22 -25.21 20.57 -7.91
C ARG A 22 -25.72 21.84 -8.60
N ARG A 23 -25.08 22.24 -9.70
CA ARG A 23 -25.46 23.41 -10.51
C ARG A 23 -26.34 23.06 -11.71
N SER A 24 -26.74 21.78 -11.85
CA SER A 24 -27.48 21.27 -13.01
C SER A 24 -26.80 21.54 -14.36
N LEU A 25 -25.47 21.59 -14.36
CA LEU A 25 -24.65 21.83 -15.56
C LEU A 25 -24.03 20.52 -16.07
N ASN A 26 -23.80 20.47 -17.37
CA ASN A 26 -23.01 19.42 -18.03
C ASN A 26 -21.74 20.01 -18.66
N GLN A 27 -20.81 19.17 -19.11
CA GLN A 27 -19.53 19.64 -19.67
C GLN A 27 -19.69 20.54 -20.91
N ARG A 28 -20.75 20.35 -21.71
CA ARG A 28 -21.06 21.22 -22.86
C ARG A 28 -21.56 22.60 -22.43
N ALA A 29 -22.42 22.63 -21.42
CA ALA A 29 -22.88 23.88 -20.82
C ALA A 29 -21.69 24.63 -20.21
N LEU A 30 -20.83 23.93 -19.45
CA LEU A 30 -19.62 24.53 -18.88
C LEU A 30 -18.67 25.09 -19.95
N SER A 31 -18.49 24.38 -21.08
CA SER A 31 -17.67 24.91 -22.17
C SER A 31 -18.24 26.18 -22.80
N ALA A 32 -19.58 26.30 -22.86
CA ALA A 32 -20.23 27.50 -23.36
C ALA A 32 -20.12 28.68 -22.38
N GLU A 33 -20.35 28.44 -21.09
CA GLU A 33 -20.30 29.46 -20.03
C GLU A 33 -18.89 30.05 -19.83
N LEU A 34 -17.85 29.23 -20.02
CA LEU A 34 -16.45 29.66 -19.89
C LEU A 34 -15.83 30.09 -21.23
N GLU A 35 -16.59 30.05 -22.34
CA GLU A 35 -16.08 30.28 -23.71
C GLU A 35 -14.83 29.43 -24.05
N PHE A 36 -14.76 28.22 -23.48
CA PHE A 36 -13.65 27.31 -23.69
C PHE A 36 -13.96 26.27 -24.76
N ALA A 37 -12.93 25.85 -25.49
CA ALA A 37 -13.05 24.68 -26.34
C ALA A 37 -13.50 23.47 -25.50
N TYR A 38 -14.51 22.73 -25.99
CA TYR A 38 -15.00 21.52 -25.33
C TYR A 38 -13.87 20.54 -24.99
N SER A 39 -12.84 20.45 -25.85
CA SER A 39 -11.64 19.65 -25.62
C SER A 39 -10.88 20.04 -24.35
N THR A 40 -10.86 21.33 -23.97
CA THR A 40 -10.23 21.81 -22.73
C THR A 40 -10.99 21.33 -21.51
N VAL A 41 -12.32 21.48 -21.51
CA VAL A 41 -13.18 21.00 -20.43
C VAL A 41 -13.13 19.49 -20.32
N ASN A 42 -13.20 18.78 -21.45
CA ASN A 42 -13.08 17.33 -21.49
C ASN A 42 -11.71 16.86 -20.99
N ASN A 43 -10.62 17.56 -21.33
CA ASN A 43 -9.28 17.25 -20.82
C ASN A 43 -9.20 17.40 -19.29
N PHE A 44 -9.79 18.47 -18.73
CA PHE A 44 -9.89 18.65 -17.28
C PHE A 44 -10.57 17.45 -16.59
N PHE A 45 -11.76 17.05 -17.05
CA PHE A 45 -12.51 15.95 -16.44
C PHE A 45 -11.93 14.55 -16.73
N ASN A 46 -11.04 14.42 -17.71
CA ASN A 46 -10.34 13.17 -18.03
C ASN A 46 -8.89 13.16 -17.52
N ARG A 47 -8.53 14.06 -16.59
CA ARG A 47 -7.19 14.14 -15.98
C ARG A 47 -6.07 14.30 -17.02
N ARG A 48 -6.33 15.04 -18.10
CA ARG A 48 -5.31 15.43 -19.08
C ARG A 48 -4.77 16.83 -18.75
N PRO A 49 -3.49 17.11 -19.04
CA PRO A 49 -2.90 18.41 -18.76
C PRO A 49 -3.63 19.53 -19.49
N ILE A 50 -3.96 20.60 -18.78
CA ILE A 50 -4.49 21.85 -19.33
C ILE A 50 -3.70 23.04 -18.80
N TYR A 51 -3.77 24.18 -19.50
CA TYR A 51 -3.12 25.41 -19.04
C TYR A 51 -3.65 25.83 -17.67
N ARG A 52 -2.74 26.26 -16.79
CA ARG A 52 -3.06 26.66 -15.42
C ARG A 52 -4.15 27.73 -15.36
N THR A 53 -4.08 28.74 -16.20
CA THR A 53 -5.08 29.81 -16.32
C THR A 53 -6.48 29.23 -16.51
N LYS A 54 -6.63 28.34 -17.51
CA LYS A 54 -7.89 27.64 -17.78
C LYS A 54 -8.32 26.72 -16.64
N PHE A 55 -7.36 26.09 -15.96
CA PHE A 55 -7.63 25.24 -14.80
C PHE A 55 -8.21 26.06 -13.64
N GLU A 56 -7.57 27.18 -13.28
CA GLU A 56 -8.00 28.08 -12.22
C GLU A 56 -9.39 28.67 -12.52
N GLU A 57 -9.67 29.04 -13.77
CA GLU A 57 -10.98 29.56 -14.20
C GLU A 57 -12.09 28.52 -14.08
N ILE A 58 -11.85 27.27 -14.51
CA ILE A 58 -12.81 26.16 -14.33
C ILE A 58 -13.12 25.95 -12.85
N CYS A 59 -12.09 25.94 -12.00
CA CYS A 59 -12.25 25.72 -10.56
C CYS A 59 -13.04 26.87 -9.90
N THR A 60 -12.68 28.11 -10.23
CA THR A 60 -13.35 29.32 -9.74
C THR A 60 -14.82 29.32 -10.12
N PHE A 61 -15.15 28.98 -11.37
CA PHE A 61 -16.54 28.90 -11.82
C PHE A 61 -17.34 27.85 -11.04
N LEU A 62 -16.73 26.69 -10.78
CA LEU A 62 -17.35 25.61 -10.00
C LEU A 62 -17.42 25.92 -8.49
N GLY A 63 -16.77 26.98 -8.02
CA GLY A 63 -16.68 27.36 -6.61
C GLY A 63 -15.74 26.46 -5.81
N LEU A 64 -14.65 26.02 -6.44
CA LEU A 64 -13.64 25.13 -5.86
C LEU A 64 -12.28 25.84 -5.87
N ASP A 65 -11.46 25.63 -4.83
CA ASP A 65 -10.07 26.06 -4.87
C ASP A 65 -9.28 25.11 -5.78
N TRP A 66 -8.59 25.67 -6.78
CA TRP A 66 -7.80 24.89 -7.72
C TRP A 66 -6.63 24.17 -7.04
N ARG A 67 -6.11 24.69 -5.92
CA ARG A 67 -5.02 24.06 -5.15
C ARG A 67 -5.45 22.74 -4.54
N ASP A 68 -6.72 22.62 -4.16
CA ASP A 68 -7.29 21.39 -3.60
C ASP A 68 -7.61 20.32 -4.67
N LEU A 69 -7.52 20.70 -5.94
CA LEU A 69 -7.89 19.88 -7.09
C LEU A 69 -6.67 19.40 -7.89
N VAL A 70 -5.49 19.97 -7.65
CA VAL A 70 -4.22 19.53 -8.22
C VAL A 70 -3.55 18.56 -7.24
N PRO A 71 -2.86 17.51 -7.69
CA PRO A 71 -2.00 16.72 -6.81
C PRO A 71 -0.97 17.64 -6.17
N SER A 72 -1.01 17.81 -4.85
CA SER A 72 0.03 18.51 -4.12
C SER A 72 1.34 17.73 -4.30
N TYR A 73 2.28 18.29 -5.07
CA TYR A 73 3.69 17.87 -5.03
C TYR A 73 4.30 18.40 -3.74
N THR A 74 3.79 17.92 -2.62
CA THR A 74 4.30 18.11 -1.28
C THR A 74 3.86 16.87 -0.55
N ASP A 75 4.84 16.01 -0.34
CA ASP A 75 4.83 15.00 0.69
C ASP A 75 4.35 15.64 2.01
N GLU A 76 3.60 14.86 2.80
CA GLU A 76 2.97 15.22 4.08
C GLU A 76 1.62 15.97 4.03
N GLY A 77 0.54 15.25 4.36
CA GLY A 77 -0.75 15.85 4.75
C GLY A 77 -1.98 15.31 4.05
N GLN A 78 -2.12 13.98 3.94
CA GLN A 78 -3.43 13.38 3.65
C GLN A 78 -4.38 13.68 4.81
N GLU A 79 -5.35 14.60 4.63
CA GLU A 79 -6.65 14.45 5.30
C GLU A 79 -7.33 13.21 4.69
N THR A 80 -6.92 12.06 5.22
CA THR A 80 -7.48 10.76 4.86
C THR A 80 -8.88 10.70 5.46
N THR A 81 -9.89 10.45 4.63
CA THR A 81 -11.02 9.62 5.04
C THR A 81 -10.43 8.25 5.42
N GLN A 82 -9.82 8.15 6.60
CA GLN A 82 -9.20 6.92 7.07
C GLN A 82 -10.30 5.88 7.17
N THR A 83 -10.18 4.82 6.39
CA THR A 83 -11.08 3.67 6.52
C THR A 83 -10.91 3.08 7.94
N PRO A 84 -11.91 2.34 8.44
CA PRO A 84 -11.75 1.62 9.71
C PRO A 84 -10.47 0.77 9.74
N ILE A 85 -10.14 0.12 8.61
CA ILE A 85 -8.89 -0.66 8.44
C ILE A 85 -7.65 0.22 8.62
N ASP A 86 -7.61 1.41 8.01
CA ASP A 86 -6.47 2.33 8.13
C ASP A 86 -6.22 2.73 9.59
N LYS A 87 -7.29 3.03 10.33
CA LYS A 87 -7.17 3.43 11.74
C LYS A 87 -6.57 2.32 12.59
N VAL A 88 -7.05 1.09 12.41
CA VAL A 88 -6.55 -0.05 13.18
C VAL A 88 -5.12 -0.40 12.75
N TRP A 89 -4.81 -0.33 11.45
CA TRP A 89 -3.46 -0.55 10.95
C TRP A 89 -2.44 0.44 11.52
N GLN A 90 -2.79 1.74 11.59
CA GLN A 90 -1.93 2.75 12.20
C GLN A 90 -1.65 2.46 13.68
N GLN A 91 -2.65 1.95 14.43
CA GLN A 91 -2.46 1.53 15.81
C GLN A 91 -1.50 0.32 15.91
N LEU A 92 -1.66 -0.68 15.04
CA LEU A 92 -0.74 -1.83 14.97
C LEU A 92 0.70 -1.39 14.65
N GLN A 93 0.88 -0.47 13.70
CA GLN A 93 2.21 0.08 13.38
C GLN A 93 2.81 0.86 14.55
N THR A 94 2.01 1.60 15.31
CA THR A 94 2.47 2.35 16.49
C THR A 94 2.95 1.42 17.62
N LEU A 95 2.37 0.22 17.73
CA LEU A 95 2.86 -0.83 18.64
C LEU A 95 4.10 -1.55 18.09
N GLY A 96 4.33 -1.46 16.78
CA GLY A 96 5.46 -2.06 16.10
C GLY A 96 6.69 -1.18 16.08
N SER A 97 7.84 -1.79 15.87
CA SER A 97 9.09 -1.08 15.60
C SER A 97 9.52 -1.26 14.14
N PRO A 98 9.98 -0.20 13.46
CA PRO A 98 10.63 -0.35 12.17
C PRO A 98 11.83 -1.27 12.32
N THR A 99 12.04 -2.18 11.36
CA THR A 99 13.07 -3.21 11.49
C THR A 99 13.95 -3.36 10.25
N GLN A 100 15.17 -3.84 10.49
CA GLN A 100 16.07 -4.40 9.47
C GLN A 100 16.22 -5.93 9.61
N GLN A 101 15.37 -6.55 10.44
CA GLN A 101 15.30 -8.00 10.62
C GLN A 101 14.43 -8.68 9.57
N MET A 102 13.64 -7.92 8.80
CA MET A 102 12.87 -8.45 7.69
C MET A 102 12.81 -7.49 6.51
N GLY A 103 12.56 -8.04 5.32
CA GLY A 103 12.33 -7.26 4.12
C GLY A 103 12.37 -8.10 2.85
N LEU A 104 12.38 -7.40 1.72
CA LEU A 104 12.33 -8.02 0.40
C LEU A 104 13.73 -8.38 -0.11
N VAL A 105 13.82 -9.52 -0.79
CA VAL A 105 15.00 -9.96 -1.53
C VAL A 105 14.61 -10.27 -2.96
N LEU A 106 15.29 -9.66 -3.92
CA LEU A 106 15.08 -9.96 -5.34
C LEU A 106 15.64 -11.33 -5.70
N VAL A 107 14.82 -12.13 -6.37
CA VAL A 107 15.27 -13.37 -7.01
C VAL A 107 15.87 -13.00 -8.35
N LYS A 108 17.21 -12.94 -8.39
CA LYS A 108 17.95 -12.79 -9.64
C LYS A 108 18.09 -14.17 -10.28
N GLU A 109 17.78 -14.29 -11.57
CA GLU A 109 18.27 -15.44 -12.34
C GLU A 109 19.79 -15.46 -12.23
N GLU A 110 20.36 -16.63 -11.90
CA GLU A 110 21.81 -16.82 -11.86
C GLU A 110 22.40 -16.64 -13.27
N THR A 111 22.65 -15.39 -13.64
CA THR A 111 23.67 -15.08 -14.63
C THR A 111 25.02 -15.20 -13.93
N LEU A 112 26.02 -15.80 -14.59
CA LEU A 112 27.37 -16.08 -14.10
C LEU A 112 28.09 -14.80 -13.62
N GLY A 113 27.67 -14.27 -12.46
CA GLY A 113 28.12 -13.02 -11.89
C GLY A 113 28.90 -13.28 -10.62
N TRP A 114 30.15 -12.83 -10.62
CA TRP A 114 31.02 -12.85 -9.45
C TRP A 114 30.36 -12.00 -8.36
N GLY A 115 30.02 -12.63 -7.24
CA GLY A 115 29.24 -12.04 -6.16
C GLY A 115 29.88 -10.77 -5.59
N TRP A 116 29.28 -9.63 -5.90
CA TRP A 116 29.48 -8.39 -5.17
C TRP A 116 28.26 -8.22 -4.28
N GLU A 117 28.42 -8.54 -2.99
CA GLU A 117 27.43 -8.29 -1.96
C GLU A 117 27.18 -6.78 -1.86
N SER A 118 26.02 -6.34 -2.36
CA SER A 118 25.58 -4.95 -2.22
C SER A 118 25.07 -4.69 -0.79
N GLN A 119 25.38 -3.50 -0.29
CA GLN A 119 25.38 -3.12 1.13
C GLN A 119 24.00 -2.78 1.73
N SER A 120 22.90 -3.25 1.15
CA SER A 120 21.57 -3.21 1.80
C SER A 120 21.03 -4.61 1.99
N ARG A 121 20.71 -5.00 3.23
CA ARG A 121 20.24 -6.35 3.57
C ARG A 121 18.92 -6.71 2.90
N TYR A 122 18.08 -5.70 2.61
CA TYR A 122 16.75 -5.83 1.99
C TYR A 122 16.45 -4.66 1.05
N GLU A 123 15.70 -4.94 -0.01
CA GLU A 123 15.27 -3.95 -1.00
C GLU A 123 14.22 -3.01 -0.42
N LYS A 124 14.38 -1.70 -0.69
CA LYS A 124 13.41 -0.66 -0.32
C LYS A 124 12.46 -0.30 -1.45
N SER A 125 12.81 -0.66 -2.68
CA SER A 125 11.91 -0.54 -3.82
C SER A 125 12.11 -1.69 -4.79
N VAL A 126 11.02 -2.16 -5.38
CA VAL A 126 10.98 -3.27 -6.33
C VAL A 126 10.15 -2.87 -7.54
N SER A 127 10.49 -3.39 -8.72
CA SER A 127 9.75 -3.04 -9.95
C SER A 127 8.71 -4.10 -10.30
N LEU A 128 7.62 -3.68 -10.94
CA LEU A 128 6.65 -4.61 -11.52
C LEU A 128 7.34 -5.67 -12.41
N GLY A 129 6.91 -6.92 -12.30
CA GLY A 129 7.48 -8.07 -13.00
C GLY A 129 8.75 -8.65 -12.38
N ASN A 130 9.29 -8.05 -11.32
CA ASN A 130 10.32 -8.70 -10.51
C ASN A 130 9.74 -9.85 -9.70
N TYR A 131 10.58 -10.83 -9.37
CA TYR A 131 10.25 -11.88 -8.42
C TYR A 131 11.00 -11.63 -7.12
N ILE A 132 10.30 -11.75 -6.00
CA ILE A 132 10.84 -11.48 -4.67
C ILE A 132 10.66 -12.68 -3.73
N ARG A 133 11.44 -12.68 -2.67
CA ARG A 133 11.17 -13.42 -1.43
C ARG A 133 11.07 -12.43 -0.29
N VAL A 134 10.24 -12.75 0.70
CA VAL A 134 10.23 -12.03 1.98
C VAL A 134 11.12 -12.81 2.94
N GLU A 135 12.16 -12.19 3.46
CA GLU A 135 13.01 -12.80 4.47
C GLU A 135 12.73 -12.19 5.83
N ILE A 136 12.78 -13.03 6.87
CA ILE A 136 12.64 -12.65 8.27
C ILE A 136 13.75 -13.35 9.05
N ASN A 137 14.50 -12.60 9.85
CA ASN A 137 15.59 -13.10 10.68
C ASN A 137 15.26 -12.87 12.16
N LEU A 138 14.90 -13.93 12.87
CA LEU A 138 14.53 -13.84 14.29
C LEU A 138 15.69 -14.25 15.19
N ASP A 139 15.93 -13.49 16.27
CA ASP A 139 16.93 -13.85 17.27
C ASP A 139 16.43 -14.95 18.24
N THR A 140 15.10 -15.04 18.39
CA THR A 140 14.41 -16.00 19.26
C THR A 140 13.35 -16.74 18.46
N PRO A 141 13.11 -18.03 18.74
CA PRO A 141 12.03 -18.75 18.09
C PRO A 141 10.66 -18.18 18.50
N GLY A 142 9.65 -18.40 17.66
CA GLY A 142 8.28 -18.01 17.97
C GLY A 142 7.31 -18.28 16.83
N TYR A 143 6.02 -18.15 17.13
CA TYR A 143 4.95 -18.19 16.15
C TYR A 143 4.88 -16.85 15.39
N LEU A 144 4.99 -16.92 14.07
CA LEU A 144 4.95 -15.78 13.17
C LEU A 144 3.54 -15.60 12.60
N LEU A 145 3.01 -14.39 12.75
CA LEU A 145 1.98 -13.86 11.87
C LEU A 145 2.62 -12.83 10.94
N LEU A 146 2.51 -13.04 9.63
CA LEU A 146 3.00 -12.08 8.63
C LEU A 146 1.83 -11.48 7.87
N LEU A 147 1.69 -10.16 7.97
CA LEU A 147 0.67 -9.39 7.29
C LEU A 147 1.29 -8.47 6.24
N GLN A 148 0.60 -8.29 5.12
CA GLN A 148 0.92 -7.28 4.12
C GLN A 148 -0.27 -6.34 3.97
N LYS A 149 0.00 -5.03 3.99
CA LYS A 149 -0.94 -4.04 3.48
C LYS A 149 -0.49 -3.61 2.09
N ASP A 150 -1.35 -3.84 1.11
CA ASP A 150 -1.06 -3.55 -0.30
C ASP A 150 -1.28 -2.07 -0.65
N THR A 151 -1.01 -1.71 -1.90
CA THR A 151 -1.18 -0.34 -2.40
C THR A 151 -2.64 0.10 -2.53
N ALA A 152 -3.59 -0.85 -2.54
CA ALA A 152 -5.03 -0.58 -2.52
C ALA A 152 -5.59 -0.39 -1.09
N GLY A 153 -4.77 -0.66 -0.06
CA GLY A 153 -5.14 -0.58 1.34
C GLY A 153 -5.78 -1.85 1.91
N GLN A 154 -5.84 -2.93 1.12
CA GLN A 154 -6.26 -4.25 1.61
C GLN A 154 -5.15 -4.84 2.46
N VAL A 155 -5.54 -5.66 3.43
CA VAL A 155 -4.61 -6.31 4.34
C VAL A 155 -4.73 -7.81 4.19
N TRP A 156 -3.61 -8.51 4.05
CA TRP A 156 -3.56 -9.94 3.78
C TRP A 156 -2.66 -10.65 4.79
N CYS A 157 -3.09 -11.81 5.27
CA CYS A 157 -2.31 -12.69 6.13
C CYS A 157 -1.58 -13.75 5.29
N PHE A 158 -0.26 -13.60 5.18
CA PHE A 158 0.64 -14.48 4.42
C PHE A 158 1.25 -15.60 5.27
N CYS A 159 1.30 -15.45 6.59
CA CYS A 159 1.75 -16.50 7.50
C CYS A 159 0.84 -16.51 8.74
N PRO A 160 0.22 -17.64 9.10
CA PRO A 160 0.18 -18.91 8.34
C PRO A 160 -0.52 -18.75 6.98
N SER A 161 -0.16 -19.57 5.99
CA SER A 161 -0.89 -19.80 4.72
C SER A 161 -0.21 -20.91 3.92
N CYS A 162 -0.70 -21.23 2.73
CA CYS A 162 -0.05 -22.11 1.76
C CYS A 162 1.36 -21.65 1.35
N PHE A 163 1.69 -20.36 1.54
CA PHE A 163 3.04 -19.84 1.32
C PHE A 163 3.97 -20.00 2.52
N ALA A 164 3.42 -20.21 3.71
CA ALA A 164 4.16 -20.40 4.95
C ALA A 164 3.47 -21.45 5.83
N PRO A 165 3.56 -22.75 5.44
CA PRO A 165 2.91 -23.84 6.15
C PRO A 165 3.43 -24.07 7.57
N GLN A 166 4.63 -23.58 7.89
CA GLN A 166 5.28 -23.72 9.19
C GLN A 166 5.39 -22.34 9.86
N PRO A 167 4.34 -21.88 10.57
CA PRO A 167 4.34 -20.56 11.20
C PRO A 167 5.24 -20.46 12.44
N HIS A 168 5.61 -21.59 13.06
CA HIS A 168 6.63 -21.58 14.12
C HIS A 168 8.02 -21.47 13.50
N ILE A 169 8.65 -20.32 13.69
CA ILE A 169 9.96 -19.99 13.13
C ILE A 169 11.03 -20.21 14.19
N ASN A 170 12.10 -20.92 13.82
CA ASN A 170 13.28 -21.07 14.67
C ASN A 170 14.17 -19.81 14.60
N THR A 171 15.10 -19.67 15.54
CA THR A 171 16.14 -18.63 15.46
C THR A 171 16.89 -18.71 14.12
N GLY A 172 17.15 -17.55 13.53
CA GLY A 172 17.83 -17.38 12.26
C GLY A 172 16.89 -16.91 11.14
N LYS A 173 17.38 -17.07 9.91
CA LYS A 173 16.70 -16.58 8.71
C LYS A 173 15.69 -17.60 8.19
N THR A 174 14.49 -17.14 7.91
CA THR A 174 13.46 -17.86 7.15
C THR A 174 13.02 -17.01 5.96
N SER A 175 12.78 -17.64 4.82
CA SER A 175 12.21 -16.99 3.63
C SER A 175 10.78 -17.45 3.38
N LEU A 176 9.96 -16.53 2.91
CA LEU A 176 8.67 -16.80 2.29
C LEU A 176 8.79 -16.55 0.77
N PRO A 177 8.21 -17.42 -0.07
CA PRO A 177 7.51 -18.64 0.35
C PRO A 177 8.44 -19.70 0.97
N GLN A 178 7.93 -20.47 1.93
CA GLN A 178 8.65 -21.56 2.61
C GLN A 178 8.67 -22.84 1.75
N GLU A 179 9.54 -23.79 2.11
CA GLU A 179 9.53 -25.12 1.50
C GLU A 179 8.14 -25.78 1.64
N GLY A 180 7.64 -26.37 0.55
CA GLY A 180 6.30 -26.95 0.46
C GLY A 180 5.22 -25.97 -0.01
N SER A 181 5.54 -24.69 -0.20
CA SER A 181 4.67 -23.72 -0.87
C SER A 181 4.45 -24.03 -2.36
N PRO A 182 3.29 -23.70 -2.95
CA PRO A 182 3.07 -23.81 -4.39
C PRO A 182 3.95 -22.86 -5.21
N LEU A 183 4.49 -21.81 -4.58
CA LEU A 183 5.39 -20.82 -5.18
C LEU A 183 6.79 -20.89 -4.55
N THR A 184 7.81 -20.54 -5.33
CA THR A 184 9.20 -20.39 -4.85
C THR A 184 9.64 -18.93 -4.69
N SER A 185 8.82 -18.00 -5.21
CA SER A 185 8.96 -16.55 -5.13
C SER A 185 7.61 -15.88 -5.45
N PHE A 186 7.43 -14.64 -5.02
CA PHE A 186 6.24 -13.85 -5.34
C PHE A 186 6.52 -12.93 -6.53
N PRO A 187 5.68 -12.93 -7.58
CA PRO A 187 5.75 -11.90 -8.60
C PRO A 187 5.26 -10.56 -8.03
N ILE A 188 5.97 -9.48 -8.33
CA ILE A 188 5.53 -8.11 -8.04
C ILE A 188 4.55 -7.69 -9.13
N GLU A 189 3.29 -7.58 -8.73
CA GLU A 189 2.16 -7.24 -9.61
C GLU A 189 1.31 -6.14 -8.97
N GLY A 190 0.34 -5.60 -9.72
CA GLY A 190 -0.60 -4.60 -9.21
C GLY A 190 -0.20 -3.16 -9.50
N ILE A 191 -0.53 -2.26 -8.58
CA ILE A 191 -0.41 -0.80 -8.77
C ILE A 191 0.84 -0.30 -8.04
N PRO A 192 1.71 0.49 -8.68
CA PRO A 192 2.83 1.15 -8.01
C PRO A 192 2.39 1.98 -6.81
N GLY A 193 3.19 1.94 -5.74
CA GLY A 193 2.85 2.59 -4.48
C GLY A 193 3.57 1.98 -3.30
N LYS A 194 3.21 2.45 -2.11
CA LYS A 194 3.81 2.01 -0.85
C LYS A 194 3.06 0.80 -0.30
N GLU A 195 3.80 -0.23 0.06
CA GLU A 195 3.29 -1.39 0.78
C GLU A 195 4.00 -1.54 2.12
N VAL A 196 3.34 -2.23 3.04
CA VAL A 196 3.85 -2.44 4.40
C VAL A 196 3.74 -3.90 4.76
N LEU A 197 4.85 -4.47 5.22
CA LEU A 197 4.87 -5.76 5.90
C LEU A 197 4.89 -5.54 7.40
N LEU A 198 4.05 -6.28 8.10
CA LEU A 198 3.98 -6.29 9.56
C LEU A 198 4.07 -7.73 10.06
N ALA A 199 5.04 -7.99 10.90
CA ALA A 199 5.24 -9.27 11.55
C ALA A 199 4.86 -9.17 13.03
N VAL A 200 3.98 -10.06 13.49
CA VAL A 200 3.68 -10.26 14.90
C VAL A 200 4.27 -11.59 15.32
N ILE A 201 5.16 -11.58 16.31
CA ILE A 201 5.83 -12.78 16.83
C ILE A 201 5.35 -13.01 18.26
N THR A 202 4.76 -14.18 18.49
CA THR A 202 4.33 -14.67 19.81
C THR A 202 5.10 -15.92 20.19
N GLU A 203 5.12 -16.28 21.47
CA GLU A 203 5.76 -17.53 21.92
C GLU A 203 5.03 -18.77 21.39
N ASP A 204 3.71 -18.79 21.55
CA ASP A 204 2.84 -19.88 21.12
C ASP A 204 1.85 -19.44 20.03
N MET A 205 1.13 -20.41 19.48
CA MET A 205 0.02 -20.16 18.56
C MET A 205 -1.03 -19.24 19.23
N PRO A 206 -1.32 -18.07 18.64
CA PRO A 206 -2.26 -17.14 19.21
C PRO A 206 -3.70 -17.67 19.08
N ASN A 207 -4.53 -17.37 20.09
CA ASN A 207 -5.92 -17.80 20.15
C ASN A 207 -6.82 -16.94 19.25
N LEU A 208 -6.64 -17.08 17.94
CA LEU A 208 -7.40 -16.41 16.88
C LEU A 208 -8.05 -17.50 16.01
N ASN A 209 -9.36 -17.62 16.11
CA ASN A 209 -10.14 -18.68 15.47
C ASN A 209 -10.26 -18.55 13.93
N TRP A 210 -9.93 -17.38 13.40
CA TRP A 210 -9.95 -17.07 11.97
C TRP A 210 -8.62 -17.31 11.28
N LEU A 211 -7.55 -17.67 12.01
CA LEU A 211 -6.26 -17.89 11.38
C LEU A 211 -6.33 -19.03 10.35
N PRO A 212 -5.84 -18.78 9.12
CA PRO A 212 -5.76 -19.83 8.13
C PRO A 212 -4.80 -20.94 8.59
N GLN A 213 -5.02 -22.15 8.11
CA GLN A 213 -4.07 -23.25 8.28
C GLN A 213 -2.96 -23.16 7.24
N GLY A 214 -1.85 -23.85 7.47
CA GLY A 214 -0.69 -23.84 6.58
C GLY A 214 -0.92 -24.34 5.15
N LYS A 215 -2.11 -24.85 4.82
CA LYS A 215 -2.48 -25.27 3.47
C LYS A 215 -3.52 -24.36 2.82
N ASP A 216 -4.13 -23.47 3.61
CA ASP A 216 -5.18 -22.58 3.14
C ASP A 216 -4.55 -21.39 2.41
N ASP A 217 -5.29 -20.79 1.47
CA ASP A 217 -4.87 -19.57 0.81
C ASP A 217 -4.71 -18.41 1.81
N PRO A 218 -3.89 -17.38 1.48
CA PRO A 218 -3.81 -16.18 2.29
C PRO A 218 -5.17 -15.57 2.56
N LEU A 219 -5.39 -15.12 3.79
CA LEU A 219 -6.66 -14.56 4.22
C LEU A 219 -6.65 -13.04 4.13
N GLU A 220 -7.62 -12.46 3.42
CA GLU A 220 -7.89 -11.02 3.48
C GLU A 220 -8.46 -10.64 4.85
N LEU A 221 -7.87 -9.64 5.50
CA LEU A 221 -8.21 -9.20 6.83
C LEU A 221 -9.15 -8.01 6.82
N THR A 222 -10.27 -8.18 7.52
CA THR A 222 -11.22 -7.11 7.82
C THR A 222 -10.80 -6.31 9.06
N ASP A 223 -11.44 -5.17 9.28
CA ASP A 223 -11.27 -4.36 10.49
C ASP A 223 -11.53 -5.16 11.77
N ILE A 224 -12.51 -6.07 11.76
CA ILE A 224 -12.81 -6.95 12.89
C ILE A 224 -11.63 -7.85 13.23
N PHE A 225 -10.98 -8.47 12.24
CA PHE A 225 -9.82 -9.34 12.48
C PHE A 225 -8.63 -8.54 13.00
N LEU A 226 -8.39 -7.34 12.45
CA LEU A 226 -7.32 -6.45 12.93
C LEU A 226 -7.56 -5.98 14.37
N LEU A 227 -8.80 -5.69 14.77
CA LEU A 227 -9.13 -5.34 16.15
C LEU A 227 -8.87 -6.50 17.13
N GLN A 228 -9.17 -7.73 16.71
CA GLN A 228 -8.85 -8.91 17.52
C GLN A 228 -7.35 -9.12 17.67
N LEU A 229 -6.58 -8.92 16.59
CA LEU A 229 -5.12 -8.96 16.63
C LEU A 229 -4.55 -7.86 17.54
N LEU A 230 -5.05 -6.64 17.45
CA LEU A 230 -4.65 -5.54 18.32
C LEU A 230 -4.90 -5.87 19.80
N LYS A 231 -6.08 -6.46 20.10
CA LYS A 231 -6.41 -6.93 21.45
C LYS A 231 -5.46 -8.03 21.92
N LEU A 232 -5.09 -8.96 21.04
CA LEU A 232 -4.12 -10.01 21.35
C LEU A 232 -2.76 -9.40 21.73
N ILE A 233 -2.23 -8.50 20.90
CA ILE A 233 -0.91 -7.86 21.10
C ILE A 233 -0.89 -7.13 22.45
N ASN A 234 -1.92 -6.31 22.74
CA ASN A 234 -2.00 -5.56 23.99
C ASN A 234 -2.10 -6.42 25.26
N ASN A 235 -2.61 -7.66 25.14
CA ASN A 235 -2.76 -8.58 26.28
C ASN A 235 -1.60 -9.56 26.42
N THR A 236 -0.71 -9.64 25.43
CA THR A 236 0.38 -10.64 25.39
C THR A 236 1.69 -9.99 25.81
N ARG A 237 2.26 -10.43 26.95
CA ARG A 237 3.47 -9.81 27.52
C ARG A 237 4.72 -9.96 26.66
N ASN A 238 4.87 -11.11 25.98
CA ASN A 238 6.05 -11.46 25.18
C ASN A 238 5.70 -11.44 23.69
N CYS A 239 5.03 -10.37 23.25
CA CYS A 239 4.69 -10.14 21.85
C CYS A 239 5.65 -9.14 21.24
N ARG A 240 6.23 -9.48 20.08
CA ARG A 240 7.05 -8.55 19.29
C ARG A 240 6.29 -8.17 18.04
N VAL A 241 6.21 -6.88 17.75
CA VAL A 241 5.63 -6.37 16.52
C VAL A 241 6.72 -5.63 15.76
N LEU A 242 6.97 -6.07 14.53
CA LEU A 242 7.97 -5.52 13.64
C LEU A 242 7.28 -5.07 12.36
N TYR A 243 7.75 -3.98 11.75
CA TYR A 243 7.26 -3.61 10.42
C TYR A 243 8.39 -3.12 9.52
N THR A 244 8.20 -3.29 8.21
CA THR A 244 9.03 -2.67 7.18
C THR A 244 8.13 -2.19 6.06
N GLU A 245 8.59 -1.17 5.36
CA GLU A 245 7.91 -0.55 4.24
C GLU A 245 8.79 -0.67 3.00
N TYR A 246 8.15 -0.80 1.85
CA TYR A 246 8.80 -0.77 0.55
C TYR A 246 7.89 -0.12 -0.50
N GLU A 247 8.49 0.25 -1.62
CA GLU A 247 7.82 0.90 -2.73
C GLU A 247 7.81 0.00 -3.97
N ILE A 248 6.64 -0.19 -4.57
CA ILE A 248 6.48 -0.79 -5.91
C ILE A 248 6.59 0.31 -6.95
N LYS A 249 7.42 0.11 -7.96
CA LYS A 249 7.69 1.04 -9.07
C LYS A 249 7.29 0.46 -10.43
#